data_AF-A0A841PGW1-F1
#
_entry.id   AF-A0A841PGW1-F1
#
_cell.length_a   1.000
_cell.length_b   1.000
_cell.length_c   1.000
_cell.angle_alpha   90.00
_cell.angle_beta   90.00
_cell.angle_gamma   90.00
#
_symmetry.space_group_name_H-M   'P 1'
#
loop_
_entity.id
_entity.type
_entity.pdbx_description
1 polymer ?
#
loop_
_entity_poly.entity_id
_entity_poly.type
_entity_poly.pdbx_seq_one_letter_code
_entity_poly.pdbx_strand_id
1 'polypeptide(L)'
;MAKDRQVVLVSNGGAYEKVIRENWLGPFEQATGIKVVVVPSGNTAERRAQVQAMIASGNVTWDIFIEGEMDAEAPDHLARADDISDFCAQFSNRADLPSGTCKASGVLFGRGATLLTYNKERFPNGGPANWQEFWDTETFPGARAMPSQSDAWRQLTVALVADGIAIKDLYPMDVDRAFKKLDELRPNVSLWRTTGDQTTQGFRNGEYDAGFMWLTRTTALK
;
A
#
# COMPACT_ATOMS: atom_id res chain seq x y z
N MET A 1 -18.07 -34.87 -15.19
CA MET A 1 -16.81 -34.38 -15.78
C MET A 1 -16.35 -33.18 -14.96
N ALA A 2 -15.43 -33.36 -14.03
CA ALA A 2 -14.87 -32.25 -13.27
C ALA A 2 -13.88 -31.52 -14.19
N LYS A 3 -14.32 -30.43 -14.84
CA LYS A 3 -13.40 -29.47 -15.43
C LYS A 3 -12.47 -28.99 -14.32
N ASP A 4 -11.17 -28.94 -14.59
CA ASP A 4 -10.14 -28.39 -13.69
C ASP A 4 -10.63 -27.08 -13.07
N ARG A 5 -11.06 -27.14 -11.81
CA ARG A 5 -11.53 -25.96 -11.08
C ARG A 5 -10.31 -25.14 -10.73
N GLN A 6 -10.05 -24.09 -11.48
CA GLN A 6 -8.99 -23.14 -11.21
C GLN A 6 -9.56 -21.73 -11.01
N VAL A 7 -8.85 -20.92 -10.22
CA VAL A 7 -9.07 -19.50 -10.03
C VAL A 7 -7.77 -18.77 -10.40
N VAL A 8 -7.86 -17.74 -11.22
CA VAL A 8 -6.76 -16.86 -11.61
C VAL A 8 -6.73 -15.66 -10.68
N LEU A 9 -5.72 -15.61 -9.81
CA LEU A 9 -5.45 -14.51 -8.90
C LEU A 9 -4.32 -13.64 -9.43
N VAL A 10 -4.55 -12.34 -9.53
CA VAL A 10 -3.57 -11.37 -9.99
C VAL A 10 -2.97 -10.62 -8.81
N SER A 11 -1.64 -10.62 -8.70
CA SER A 11 -0.92 -10.05 -7.56
C SER A 11 0.44 -9.46 -7.97
N ASN A 12 1.07 -8.69 -7.07
CA ASN A 12 2.35 -7.99 -7.30
C ASN A 12 3.59 -8.92 -7.25
N GLY A 13 3.41 -10.24 -7.17
CA GLY A 13 4.50 -11.23 -7.19
C GLY A 13 5.49 -11.15 -6.01
N GLY A 14 6.66 -11.75 -6.19
CA GLY A 14 7.82 -11.63 -5.29
C GLY A 14 7.60 -12.21 -3.88
N ALA A 15 8.22 -11.57 -2.88
CA ALA A 15 8.10 -12.01 -1.48
C ALA A 15 6.65 -11.99 -0.96
N TYR A 16 5.82 -11.11 -1.51
CA TYR A 16 4.40 -11.04 -1.18
C TYR A 16 3.64 -12.28 -1.67
N GLU A 17 3.91 -12.74 -2.90
CA GLU A 17 3.30 -13.97 -3.43
C GLU A 17 3.64 -15.20 -2.57
N LYS A 18 4.90 -15.29 -2.11
CA LYS A 18 5.32 -16.40 -1.24
C LYS A 18 4.47 -16.45 0.04
N VAL A 19 4.28 -15.30 0.69
CA VAL A 19 3.50 -15.20 1.93
C VAL A 19 2.03 -15.57 1.70
N ILE A 20 1.37 -15.04 0.65
CA ILE A 20 -0.03 -15.39 0.38
C ILE A 20 -0.19 -16.86 -0.01
N ARG A 21 0.79 -17.46 -0.68
CA ARG A 21 0.75 -18.88 -1.05
C ARG A 21 0.84 -19.78 0.18
N GLU A 22 1.74 -19.47 1.10
CA GLU A 22 1.91 -20.22 2.35
C GLU A 22 0.69 -20.09 3.28
N ASN A 23 0.10 -18.90 3.39
CA ASN A 23 -0.90 -18.61 4.42
C ASN A 23 -2.36 -18.62 3.92
N TRP A 24 -2.58 -18.57 2.61
CA TRP A 24 -3.93 -18.50 2.05
C TRP A 24 -4.14 -19.49 0.89
N LEU A 25 -3.37 -19.38 -0.19
CA LEU A 25 -3.65 -20.14 -1.40
C LEU A 25 -3.43 -21.64 -1.20
N GLY A 26 -2.28 -22.03 -0.62
CA GLY A 26 -1.97 -23.43 -0.33
C GLY A 26 -3.02 -24.12 0.55
N PRO A 27 -3.38 -23.55 1.72
CA PRO A 27 -4.47 -24.07 2.55
C PRO A 27 -5.81 -24.16 1.81
N PHE A 28 -6.15 -23.16 0.99
CA PHE A 28 -7.38 -23.19 0.18
C PHE A 28 -7.37 -24.32 -0.86
N GLU A 29 -6.28 -24.51 -1.59
CA GLU A 29 -6.15 -25.60 -2.56
C GLU A 29 -6.27 -26.96 -1.89
N GLN A 30 -5.64 -27.14 -0.72
CA GLN A 30 -5.70 -28.39 0.04
C GLN A 30 -7.11 -28.70 0.55
N ALA A 31 -7.84 -27.68 1.02
CA ALA A 31 -9.17 -27.85 1.58
C ALA A 31 -10.26 -28.07 0.52
N THR A 32 -10.10 -27.50 -0.68
CA THR A 32 -11.17 -27.45 -1.70
C THR A 32 -10.87 -28.28 -2.94
N GLY A 33 -9.60 -28.59 -3.20
CA GLY A 33 -9.12 -29.16 -4.46
C GLY A 33 -9.17 -28.19 -5.65
N ILE A 34 -9.51 -26.91 -5.43
CA ILE A 34 -9.53 -25.87 -6.46
C ILE A 34 -8.12 -25.30 -6.57
N LYS A 35 -7.57 -25.23 -7.79
CA LYS A 35 -6.24 -24.67 -8.04
C LYS A 35 -6.28 -23.15 -8.10
N VAL A 36 -5.23 -22.48 -7.59
CA VAL A 36 -5.08 -21.03 -7.73
C VAL A 36 -3.83 -20.72 -8.56
N VAL A 37 -4.08 -20.24 -9.77
CA VAL A 37 -3.04 -19.77 -10.68
C VAL A 37 -2.77 -18.31 -10.35
N VAL A 38 -1.55 -17.98 -9.95
CA VAL A 38 -1.16 -16.60 -9.68
C VAL A 38 -0.53 -16.01 -10.93
N VAL A 39 -1.05 -14.88 -11.41
CA VAL A 39 -0.52 -14.14 -12.54
C VAL A 39 0.08 -12.82 -12.03
N PRO A 40 1.35 -12.51 -12.32
CA PRO A 40 1.90 -11.22 -11.98
C PRO A 40 1.25 -10.13 -12.85
N SER A 41 0.85 -9.01 -12.24
CA SER A 41 0.57 -7.77 -12.97
C SER A 41 1.57 -6.69 -12.59
N GLY A 42 1.72 -5.68 -13.45
CA GLY A 42 2.43 -4.47 -13.09
C GLY A 42 1.60 -3.54 -12.21
N ASN A 43 1.90 -2.25 -12.29
CA ASN A 43 1.27 -1.24 -11.45
C ASN A 43 -0.26 -1.15 -11.69
N THR A 44 -0.95 -0.44 -10.81
CA THR A 44 -2.40 -0.25 -10.86
C THR A 44 -2.91 0.28 -12.22
N ALA A 45 -2.16 1.15 -12.90
CA ALA A 45 -2.58 1.66 -14.22
C ALA A 45 -2.50 0.57 -15.30
N GLU A 46 -1.43 -0.23 -15.31
CA GLU A 46 -1.27 -1.38 -16.22
C GLU A 46 -2.36 -2.42 -15.99
N ARG A 47 -2.65 -2.72 -14.72
CA ARG A 47 -3.70 -3.66 -14.33
C ARG A 47 -5.08 -3.22 -14.83
N ARG A 48 -5.45 -1.95 -14.63
CA ARG A 48 -6.72 -1.40 -15.12
C ARG A 48 -6.82 -1.47 -16.64
N ALA A 49 -5.73 -1.16 -17.35
CA ALA A 49 -5.69 -1.26 -18.82
C ALA A 49 -5.92 -2.70 -19.29
N GLN A 50 -5.33 -3.70 -18.61
CA GLN A 50 -5.53 -5.12 -18.91
C GLN A 50 -6.98 -5.56 -18.65
N VAL A 51 -7.58 -5.15 -17.52
CA VAL A 51 -9.01 -5.39 -17.22
C VAL A 51 -9.90 -4.80 -18.30
N GLN A 52 -9.66 -3.54 -18.69
CA GLN A 52 -10.42 -2.89 -19.75
C GLN A 52 -10.30 -3.62 -21.09
N ALA A 53 -9.11 -4.08 -21.46
CA ALA A 53 -8.89 -4.83 -22.69
C ALA A 53 -9.59 -6.20 -22.69
N MET A 54 -9.57 -6.92 -21.55
CA MET A 54 -10.28 -8.19 -21.39
C MET A 54 -11.79 -8.03 -21.52
N ILE A 55 -12.36 -7.00 -20.88
CA ILE A 55 -13.80 -6.70 -20.99
C ILE A 55 -14.16 -6.31 -22.43
N ALA A 56 -13.38 -5.41 -23.04
CA ALA A 56 -13.64 -4.94 -24.40
C ALA A 56 -13.55 -6.06 -25.45
N SER A 57 -12.67 -7.05 -25.25
CA SER A 57 -12.53 -8.21 -26.13
C SER A 57 -13.52 -9.35 -25.82
N GLY A 58 -14.22 -9.30 -24.69
CA GLY A 58 -15.07 -10.38 -24.20
C GLY A 58 -14.29 -11.63 -23.76
N ASN A 59 -12.96 -11.55 -23.67
CA ASN A 59 -12.09 -12.65 -23.29
C ASN A 59 -11.50 -12.40 -21.89
N VAL A 60 -12.34 -12.54 -20.87
CA VAL A 60 -11.93 -12.37 -19.47
C VAL A 60 -11.18 -13.61 -19.00
N THR A 61 -9.92 -13.42 -18.61
CA THR A 61 -9.03 -14.50 -18.15
C THR A 61 -8.64 -14.41 -16.68
N TRP A 62 -9.03 -13.32 -16.01
CA TRP A 62 -8.74 -13.07 -14.60
C TRP A 62 -10.02 -13.23 -13.79
N ASP A 63 -9.92 -13.88 -12.64
CA ASP A 63 -11.06 -14.04 -11.72
C ASP A 63 -10.99 -13.03 -10.57
N ILE A 64 -9.80 -12.83 -9.98
CA ILE A 64 -9.59 -11.94 -8.83
C ILE A 64 -8.30 -11.15 -9.04
N PHE A 65 -8.28 -9.87 -8.70
CA PHE A 65 -7.04 -9.10 -8.62
C PHE A 65 -6.97 -8.28 -7.33
N ILE A 66 -5.76 -8.17 -6.77
CA ILE A 66 -5.53 -7.41 -5.54
C ILE A 66 -5.26 -5.95 -5.91
N GLU A 67 -6.08 -5.03 -5.39
CA GLU A 67 -5.96 -3.59 -5.64
C GLU A 67 -5.93 -2.79 -4.34
N GLY A 68 -5.40 -1.56 -4.39
CA GLY A 68 -5.53 -0.61 -3.28
C GLY A 68 -6.99 -0.21 -3.05
N GLU A 69 -7.39 -0.07 -1.78
CA GLU A 69 -8.79 0.25 -1.42
C GLU A 69 -9.33 1.50 -2.12
N MET A 70 -8.53 2.57 -2.21
CA MET A 70 -8.94 3.81 -2.89
C MET A 70 -9.20 3.62 -4.38
N ASP A 71 -8.40 2.78 -5.04
CA ASP A 71 -8.56 2.46 -6.46
C ASP A 71 -9.74 1.51 -6.69
N ALA A 72 -10.01 0.59 -5.76
CA ALA A 72 -11.18 -0.29 -5.80
C ALA A 72 -12.51 0.47 -5.63
N GLU A 73 -12.51 1.55 -4.86
CA GLU A 73 -13.68 2.43 -4.68
C GLU A 73 -13.86 3.48 -5.79
N ALA A 74 -12.89 3.60 -6.70
CA ALA A 74 -12.99 4.55 -7.80
C ALA A 74 -14.16 4.19 -8.74
N PRO A 75 -14.91 5.18 -9.28
CA PRO A 75 -16.02 4.91 -10.21
C PRO A 75 -15.63 4.04 -11.39
N ASP A 76 -14.40 4.21 -11.88
CA ASP A 76 -13.82 3.47 -12.99
C ASP A 76 -13.62 1.97 -12.68
N HIS A 77 -13.34 1.61 -11.43
CA HIS A 77 -13.28 0.23 -10.96
C HIS A 77 -14.68 -0.34 -10.78
N LEU A 78 -15.57 0.39 -10.09
CA LEU A 78 -16.96 -0.02 -9.85
C LEU A 78 -17.75 -0.27 -11.15
N ALA A 79 -17.39 0.42 -12.24
CA ALA A 79 -18.01 0.22 -13.54
C ALA A 79 -17.53 -1.04 -14.28
N ARG A 80 -16.48 -1.72 -13.80
CA ARG A 80 -15.82 -2.84 -14.49
C ARG A 80 -15.66 -4.11 -13.65
N ALA A 81 -15.65 -3.99 -12.34
CA ALA A 81 -15.67 -5.11 -11.42
C ALA A 81 -17.12 -5.56 -11.13
N ASP A 82 -17.28 -6.83 -10.75
CA ASP A 82 -18.57 -7.32 -10.27
C ASP A 82 -18.95 -6.66 -8.95
N ASP A 83 -20.22 -6.29 -8.79
CA ASP A 83 -20.77 -5.84 -7.51
C ASP A 83 -21.00 -7.06 -6.60
N ILE A 84 -20.21 -7.17 -5.54
CA ILE A 84 -20.28 -8.29 -4.58
C ILE A 84 -21.10 -7.97 -3.32
N SER A 85 -21.95 -6.93 -3.32
CA SER A 85 -22.74 -6.51 -2.15
C SER A 85 -23.60 -7.64 -1.57
N ASP A 86 -24.24 -8.44 -2.43
CA ASP A 86 -25.05 -9.58 -2.00
C ASP A 86 -24.20 -10.65 -1.30
N PHE A 87 -23.00 -10.94 -1.84
CA PHE A 87 -22.04 -11.81 -1.16
C PHE A 87 -21.61 -11.20 0.18
N CYS A 88 -21.40 -9.89 0.26
CA CYS A 88 -20.97 -9.21 1.47
C CYS A 88 -22.03 -9.19 2.58
N ALA A 89 -23.32 -9.26 2.25
CA ALA A 89 -24.41 -9.24 3.23
C ALA A 89 -24.27 -10.31 4.32
N GLN A 90 -23.73 -11.49 3.99
CA GLN A 90 -23.52 -12.59 4.94
C GLN A 90 -22.47 -12.27 6.03
N PHE A 91 -21.63 -11.26 5.83
CA PHE A 91 -20.59 -10.84 6.77
C PHE A 91 -20.97 -9.60 7.59
N SER A 92 -22.13 -8.99 7.33
CA SER A 92 -22.55 -7.73 7.96
C SER A 92 -22.63 -7.75 9.49
N ASN A 93 -22.91 -8.92 10.09
CA ASN A 93 -23.03 -9.10 11.54
C ASN A 93 -21.79 -9.72 12.21
N ARG A 94 -20.68 -9.85 11.48
CA ARG A 94 -19.44 -10.45 11.99
C ARG A 94 -18.64 -9.44 12.80
N ALA A 95 -18.84 -9.45 14.12
CA ALA A 95 -18.16 -8.55 15.06
C ALA A 95 -16.62 -8.75 15.13
N ASP A 96 -16.11 -9.88 14.66
CA ASP A 96 -14.68 -10.16 14.56
C ASP A 96 -14.02 -9.53 13.32
N LEU A 97 -14.81 -9.03 12.36
CA LEU A 97 -14.31 -8.34 11.18
C LEU A 97 -14.34 -6.82 11.40
N PRO A 98 -13.27 -6.11 11.00
CA PRO A 98 -13.30 -4.65 10.97
C PRO A 98 -14.43 -4.10 10.09
N SER A 99 -14.92 -2.91 10.42
CA SER A 99 -15.84 -2.17 9.55
C SER A 99 -15.23 -2.00 8.15
N GLY A 100 -16.05 -2.17 7.12
CA GLY A 100 -15.64 -2.05 5.73
C GLY A 100 -14.86 -3.25 5.16
N THR A 101 -14.80 -4.39 5.87
CA THR A 101 -14.09 -5.57 5.37
C THR A 101 -14.66 -6.15 4.07
N CYS A 102 -15.96 -6.01 3.81
CA CYS A 102 -16.57 -6.47 2.56
C CYS A 102 -17.47 -5.37 2.03
N LYS A 103 -17.20 -4.91 0.81
CA LYS A 103 -17.90 -3.83 0.11
C LYS A 103 -18.25 -4.29 -1.31
N ALA A 104 -19.11 -3.55 -1.99
CA ALA A 104 -19.45 -3.78 -3.40
C ALA A 104 -18.21 -3.96 -4.29
N SER A 105 -17.16 -3.20 -4.02
CA SER A 105 -15.89 -3.18 -4.76
C SER A 105 -14.92 -4.32 -4.42
N GLY A 106 -15.18 -5.12 -3.39
CA GLY A 106 -14.28 -6.19 -3.00
C GLY A 106 -14.20 -6.48 -1.51
N VAL A 107 -13.31 -7.41 -1.17
CA VAL A 107 -13.03 -7.84 0.19
C VAL A 107 -11.66 -7.31 0.62
N LEU A 108 -11.61 -6.69 1.80
CA LEU A 108 -10.39 -6.27 2.46
C LEU A 108 -9.52 -7.49 2.76
N PHE A 109 -8.50 -7.70 1.92
CA PHE A 109 -7.57 -8.81 2.04
C PHE A 109 -6.46 -8.57 3.07
N GLY A 110 -5.98 -7.33 3.18
CA GLY A 110 -4.89 -6.99 4.09
C GLY A 110 -4.72 -5.50 4.24
N ARG A 111 -4.01 -5.09 5.31
CA ARG A 111 -3.65 -3.70 5.57
C ARG A 111 -2.13 -3.56 5.58
N GLY A 112 -1.64 -2.60 4.81
CA GLY A 112 -0.27 -2.13 4.92
C GLY A 112 -0.20 -0.92 5.86
N ALA A 113 0.97 -0.71 6.47
CA ALA A 113 1.28 0.53 7.15
C ALA A 113 2.53 1.16 6.51
N THR A 114 2.49 2.48 6.34
CA THR A 114 3.67 3.29 6.04
C THR A 114 4.07 3.97 7.34
N LEU A 115 5.30 3.74 7.77
CA LEU A 115 5.81 4.14 9.06
C LEU A 115 6.91 5.18 8.92
N LEU A 116 7.04 6.01 9.94
CA LEU A 116 8.28 6.74 10.21
C LEU A 116 9.31 5.72 10.72
N THR A 117 10.49 5.75 10.11
CA THR A 117 11.63 4.90 10.49
C THR A 117 12.87 5.73 10.65
N TYR A 118 13.79 5.26 11.50
CA TYR A 118 15.09 5.90 11.70
C TYR A 118 16.18 4.87 11.98
N ASN A 119 17.43 5.25 11.68
CA ASN A 119 18.62 4.45 11.97
C ASN A 119 19.03 4.63 13.43
N LYS A 120 19.01 3.55 14.21
CA LYS A 120 19.36 3.57 15.64
C LYS A 120 20.84 3.86 15.92
N GLU A 121 21.73 3.56 14.99
CA GLU A 121 23.15 3.91 15.12
C GLU A 121 23.37 5.42 15.02
N ARG A 122 22.52 6.09 14.23
CA ARG A 122 22.52 7.55 14.04
C ARG A 122 21.76 8.29 15.13
N PHE A 123 20.70 7.67 15.64
CA PHE A 123 19.90 8.18 16.75
C PHE A 123 19.96 7.24 17.97
N PRO A 124 21.13 7.12 18.65
CA PRO A 124 21.33 6.17 19.74
C PRO A 124 20.47 6.48 20.97
N ASN A 125 20.06 7.73 21.14
CA ASN A 125 19.22 8.20 22.25
C ASN A 125 17.74 8.32 21.88
N GLY A 126 17.33 7.75 20.74
CA GLY A 126 15.99 7.90 20.17
C GLY A 126 15.97 8.90 19.03
N GLY A 127 15.36 8.50 17.91
CA GLY A 127 15.13 9.34 16.74
C GLY A 127 13.76 10.01 16.76
N PRO A 128 13.35 10.68 15.67
CA PRO A 128 12.06 11.37 15.61
C PRO A 128 10.92 10.37 15.83
N ALA A 129 10.01 10.72 16.74
CA ALA A 129 8.89 9.88 17.16
C ALA A 129 7.58 10.25 16.46
N ASN A 130 7.52 11.40 15.80
CA ASN A 130 6.35 11.91 15.10
C ASN A 130 6.78 12.74 13.87
N TRP A 131 5.80 13.16 13.06
CA TRP A 131 6.08 13.90 11.83
C TRP A 131 6.58 15.33 12.06
N GLN A 132 6.30 15.94 13.22
CA GLN A 132 6.83 17.27 13.56
C GLN A 132 8.34 17.16 13.82
N GLU A 133 8.74 16.18 14.64
CA GLU A 133 10.15 15.87 14.91
C GLU A 133 10.91 15.40 13.67
N PHE A 134 10.26 14.71 12.74
CA PHE A 134 10.87 14.35 11.45
C PHE A 134 11.25 15.59 10.61
N TRP A 135 10.49 16.68 10.76
CA TRP A 135 10.79 17.99 10.14
C TRP A 135 11.77 18.84 10.98
N ASP A 136 11.97 18.54 12.26
CA ASP A 136 12.92 19.23 13.13
C ASP A 136 14.35 18.75 12.85
N THR A 137 14.95 19.36 11.84
CA THR A 137 16.26 18.95 11.35
C THR A 137 17.43 19.43 12.21
N GLU A 138 17.15 20.34 13.15
CA GLU A 138 18.13 20.87 14.10
C GLU A 138 18.27 19.93 15.30
N THR A 139 17.16 19.46 15.86
CA THR A 139 17.16 18.49 16.98
C THR A 139 17.52 17.08 16.49
N PHE A 140 17.01 16.68 15.33
CA PHE A 140 17.26 15.36 14.75
C PHE A 140 18.03 15.46 13.43
N PRO A 141 19.33 15.84 13.45
CA PRO A 141 20.13 15.99 12.24
C PRO A 141 20.30 14.65 11.50
N GLY A 142 20.32 14.70 10.18
CA GLY A 142 20.51 13.50 9.34
C GLY A 142 19.80 13.60 8.00
N ALA A 143 20.14 12.78 7.02
CA ALA A 143 19.48 12.79 5.72
C ALA A 143 18.07 12.14 5.80
N ARG A 144 17.12 12.64 5.00
CA ARG A 144 15.74 12.14 4.97
C ARG A 144 15.42 11.38 3.69
N ALA A 145 14.54 10.38 3.78
CA ALA A 145 13.97 9.70 2.62
C ALA A 145 12.45 9.88 2.53
N MET A 146 11.99 10.29 1.35
CA MET A 146 10.58 10.54 1.03
C MET A 146 10.11 9.71 -0.18
N PRO A 147 8.83 9.30 -0.24
CA PRO A 147 8.26 8.69 -1.43
C PRO A 147 8.16 9.69 -2.58
N SER A 148 8.61 9.28 -3.76
CA SER A 148 8.31 9.91 -5.04
C SER A 148 7.38 8.97 -5.82
N GLN A 149 6.10 9.00 -5.44
CA GLN A 149 5.04 8.20 -6.04
C GLN A 149 4.05 9.12 -6.75
N SER A 150 3.38 8.62 -7.77
CA SER A 150 2.35 9.39 -8.50
C SER A 150 1.17 9.79 -7.61
N ASP A 151 0.92 9.03 -6.53
CA ASP A 151 -0.05 9.38 -5.49
C ASP A 151 0.65 10.10 -4.31
N ALA A 152 0.54 11.44 -4.26
CA ALA A 152 1.22 12.24 -3.24
C ALA A 152 0.48 12.32 -1.89
N TRP A 153 -0.71 11.71 -1.75
CA TRP A 153 -1.57 11.94 -0.59
C TRP A 153 -0.90 11.60 0.75
N ARG A 154 0.00 10.61 0.80
CA ARG A 154 0.75 10.27 2.02
C ARG A 154 1.74 11.36 2.40
N GLN A 155 2.47 11.89 1.41
CA GLN A 155 3.44 12.97 1.55
C GLN A 155 2.75 14.28 1.94
N LEU A 156 1.57 14.54 1.39
CA LEU A 156 0.79 15.71 1.76
C LEU A 156 0.20 15.56 3.17
N THR A 157 -0.30 14.37 3.51
CA THR A 157 -0.84 14.07 4.86
C THR A 157 0.19 14.34 5.95
N VAL A 158 1.38 13.75 5.82
CA VAL A 158 2.42 13.89 6.85
C VAL A 158 3.02 15.30 6.92
N ALA A 159 3.05 16.02 5.80
CA ALA A 159 3.46 17.42 5.78
C ALA A 159 2.46 18.28 6.57
N LEU A 160 1.15 18.10 6.37
CA LEU A 160 0.13 18.82 7.14
C LEU A 160 0.16 18.46 8.64
N VAL A 161 0.37 17.18 8.97
CA VAL A 161 0.52 16.75 10.38
C VAL A 161 1.79 17.35 11.00
N ALA A 162 2.90 17.41 10.25
CA ALA A 162 4.13 18.09 10.66
C ALA A 162 3.91 19.60 10.84
N ASP A 163 2.98 20.18 10.09
CA ASP A 163 2.56 21.58 10.21
C ASP A 163 1.46 21.82 11.27
N GLY A 164 1.20 20.82 12.13
CA GLY A 164 0.32 20.94 13.29
C GLY A 164 -1.16 20.69 13.02
N ILE A 165 -1.55 20.28 11.80
CA ILE A 165 -2.93 19.89 11.52
C ILE A 165 -3.24 18.57 12.21
N ALA A 166 -4.33 18.54 12.99
CA ALA A 166 -4.79 17.32 13.61
C ALA A 166 -5.32 16.32 12.56
N ILE A 167 -5.09 15.03 12.77
CA ILE A 167 -5.47 13.96 11.83
C ILE A 167 -6.97 14.02 11.45
N LYS A 168 -7.84 14.39 12.42
CA LYS A 168 -9.29 14.50 12.20
C LYS A 168 -9.70 15.68 11.30
N ASP A 169 -8.83 16.66 11.13
CA ASP A 169 -9.08 17.91 10.39
C ASP A 169 -8.32 17.95 9.04
N LEU A 170 -7.77 16.80 8.61
CA LEU A 170 -6.96 16.69 7.38
C LEU A 170 -7.76 16.83 6.08
N TYR A 171 -9.08 16.61 6.12
CA TYR A 171 -9.93 16.58 4.93
C TYR A 171 -11.03 17.64 5.02
N PRO A 172 -11.31 18.39 3.93
CA PRO A 172 -10.56 18.40 2.66
C PRO A 172 -9.13 18.93 2.84
N MET A 173 -8.20 18.37 2.07
CA MET A 173 -6.76 18.62 2.25
C MET A 173 -6.34 19.98 1.69
N ASP A 174 -5.62 20.77 2.49
CA ASP A 174 -4.96 22.00 2.04
C ASP A 174 -3.66 21.65 1.30
N VAL A 175 -3.78 21.43 -0.01
CA VAL A 175 -2.69 20.95 -0.87
C VAL A 175 -1.55 21.98 -0.98
N ASP A 176 -1.87 23.27 -1.07
CA ASP A 176 -0.88 24.34 -1.19
C ASP A 176 -0.03 24.45 0.08
N ARG A 177 -0.68 24.39 1.24
CA ARG A 177 0.01 24.36 2.54
C ARG A 177 0.90 23.12 2.68
N ALA A 178 0.43 21.96 2.24
CA ALA A 178 1.20 20.74 2.27
C ALA A 178 2.47 20.82 1.40
N PHE A 179 2.37 21.37 0.18
CA PHE A 179 3.54 21.57 -0.69
C PHE A 179 4.53 22.59 -0.13
N LYS A 180 4.06 23.71 0.43
CA LYS A 180 4.93 24.67 1.12
C LYS A 180 5.73 23.99 2.24
N LYS A 181 5.07 23.11 3.01
CA LYS A 181 5.74 22.36 4.08
C LYS A 181 6.73 21.32 3.55
N LEU A 182 6.46 20.69 2.40
CA LEU A 182 7.41 19.80 1.73
C LEU A 182 8.64 20.56 1.20
N ASP A 183 8.47 21.80 0.72
CA ASP A 183 9.59 22.64 0.29
C ASP A 183 10.55 22.98 1.44
N GLU A 184 10.04 23.17 2.66
CA GLU A 184 10.87 23.36 3.87
C GLU A 184 11.78 22.15 4.14
N LEU A 185 11.27 20.92 3.95
CA LEU A 185 12.05 19.69 4.19
C LEU A 185 12.99 19.36 3.03
N ARG A 186 12.65 19.76 1.80
CA ARG A 186 13.31 19.34 0.55
C ARG A 186 14.84 19.39 0.58
N PRO A 187 15.52 20.43 1.12
CA PRO A 187 16.98 20.48 1.17
C PRO A 187 17.62 19.33 1.96
N ASN A 188 16.85 18.73 2.86
CA ASN A 188 17.28 17.66 3.74
C ASN A 188 16.91 16.26 3.23
N VAL A 189 16.21 16.16 2.10
CA VAL A 189 15.82 14.87 1.50
C VAL A 189 16.90 14.42 0.51
N SER A 190 17.67 13.41 0.89
CA SER A 190 18.72 12.81 0.03
C SER A 190 18.16 11.77 -0.93
N LEU A 191 17.07 11.09 -0.55
CA LEU A 191 16.50 10.00 -1.31
C LEU A 191 15.00 10.20 -1.57
N TRP A 192 14.67 10.39 -2.85
CA TRP A 192 13.32 10.39 -3.37
C TRP A 192 12.99 9.02 -3.95
N ARG A 193 12.53 8.11 -3.09
CA ARG A 193 12.36 6.70 -3.45
C ARG A 193 11.09 6.45 -4.29
N THR A 194 11.23 5.69 -5.37
CA THR A 194 10.10 5.24 -6.20
C THR A 194 9.70 3.79 -5.89
N THR A 195 10.62 2.98 -5.35
CA THR A 195 10.37 1.56 -5.04
C THR A 195 10.68 1.20 -3.58
N GLY A 196 10.10 0.08 -3.12
CA GLY A 196 10.38 -0.48 -1.79
C GLY A 196 11.83 -0.97 -1.64
N ASP A 197 12.43 -1.46 -2.72
CA ASP A 197 13.81 -1.96 -2.69
C ASP A 197 14.82 -0.80 -2.57
N GLN A 198 14.59 0.33 -3.26
CA GLN A 198 15.37 1.55 -3.05
C GLN A 198 15.30 2.03 -1.59
N THR A 199 14.13 1.88 -0.95
CA THR A 199 13.97 2.22 0.48
C THR A 199 14.91 1.39 1.35
N THR A 200 15.00 0.10 1.06
CA THR A 200 15.76 -0.87 1.87
C THR A 200 17.26 -0.74 1.60
N GLN A 201 17.65 -0.58 0.34
CA GLN A 201 19.05 -0.39 -0.07
C GLN A 201 19.60 0.95 0.43
N GLY A 202 18.87 2.05 0.25
CA GLY A 202 19.29 3.36 0.75
C GLY A 202 19.48 3.38 2.26
N PHE A 203 18.65 2.65 3.00
CA PHE A 203 18.82 2.49 4.45
C PHE A 203 20.10 1.73 4.79
N ARG A 204 20.34 0.58 4.14
CA ARG A 204 21.54 -0.25 4.36
C ARG A 204 22.83 0.47 3.98
N ASN A 205 22.78 1.31 2.95
CA ASN A 205 23.91 2.09 2.46
C ASN A 205 24.15 3.36 3.29
N GLY A 206 23.26 3.70 4.23
CA GLY A 206 23.34 4.94 4.99
C GLY A 206 23.08 6.20 4.18
N GLU A 207 22.31 6.10 3.09
CA GLU A 207 21.93 7.26 2.25
C GLU A 207 20.93 8.19 2.96
N TYR A 208 20.20 7.67 3.95
CA TYR A 208 19.32 8.45 4.80
C TYR A 208 19.28 7.88 6.22
N ASP A 209 18.97 8.75 7.18
CA ASP A 209 18.95 8.43 8.61
C ASP A 209 17.52 8.31 9.15
N ALA A 210 16.55 9.00 8.55
CA ALA A 210 15.12 8.86 8.86
C ALA A 210 14.25 8.91 7.59
N GLY A 211 13.12 8.21 7.55
CA GLY A 211 12.24 8.28 6.38
C GLY A 211 11.00 7.40 6.40
N PHE A 212 10.28 7.45 5.27
CA PHE A 212 9.07 6.67 5.02
C PHE A 212 9.41 5.24 4.61
N MET A 213 8.96 4.26 5.38
CA MET A 213 9.13 2.85 5.02
C MET A 213 7.87 2.04 5.23
N TRP A 214 7.55 1.14 4.29
CA TRP A 214 6.46 0.19 4.47
C TRP A 214 6.81 -0.82 5.55
N LEU A 215 5.85 -1.15 6.41
CA LEU A 215 6.01 -2.10 7.52
C LEU A 215 6.68 -3.41 7.06
N THR A 216 6.26 -3.95 5.91
CA THR A 216 6.85 -5.19 5.35
C THR A 216 8.35 -5.08 5.09
N ARG A 217 8.86 -3.90 4.72
CA ARG A 217 10.28 -3.62 4.52
C ARG A 217 11.00 -3.36 5.83
N THR A 218 10.34 -2.69 6.78
CA THR A 218 10.92 -2.48 8.13
C THR A 218 11.18 -3.80 8.85
N THR A 219 10.28 -4.78 8.75
CA THR A 219 10.42 -6.09 9.38
C THR A 219 11.57 -6.89 8.78
N ALA A 220 11.88 -6.70 7.49
CA ALA A 220 12.99 -7.36 6.81
C ALA A 220 14.37 -6.72 7.08
N LEU A 221 14.42 -5.58 7.77
CA LEU A 221 15.63 -4.86 8.16
C LEU A 221 16.00 -5.02 9.64
N LYS A 222 15.16 -5.71 10.42
CA LYS A 222 15.51 -6.19 11.76
C LYS A 222 16.42 -7.41 11.67
#